data_AF-A0A8J2PA76-F1
#
_entry.id   AF-A0A8J2PA76-F1
#
_cell.length_a   1.000
_cell.length_b   1.000
_cell.length_c   1.000
_cell.angle_alpha   90.00
_cell.angle_beta   90.00
_cell.angle_gamma   90.00
#
_symmetry.space_group_name_H-M   'P 1'
#
loop_
_entity.id
_entity.type
_entity.pdbx_description
1 polymer ?
#
loop_
_entity_poly.entity_id
_entity_poly.type
_entity_poly.pdbx_seq_one_letter_code
_entity_poly.pdbx_strand_id
1 'polypeptide(L)'
;DCDPLQKKVVTNSDQLLPLLAMQTSKGVKGLAGLFVAGLTSASLSYVSSALSGLAAVLTYEYIRKALPKLSDERLAQLSKVVTVASGILGFGLVFVVEKMGNILPVTASLIGAIAGPSLGIFTLGMLFPWANAMGALTGIVTVTVLMMSYAIGNFVANNENLLPDQRLSLSWELEKRRVLATGSAVIHFIPLASNDWSSFDSCAWPALQFYFLTI
;
A
#
# COMPACT_ATOMS: atom_id res chain seq x y z
N ASP A 1 36.27 -5.54 -2.82
CA ASP A 1 35.83 -5.39 -4.23
C ASP A 1 34.67 -6.31 -4.61
N CYS A 2 33.53 -6.17 -3.94
CA CYS A 2 32.31 -6.95 -4.20
C CYS A 2 31.08 -6.05 -4.15
N ASP A 3 31.18 -4.86 -4.75
CA ASP A 3 30.02 -3.97 -4.85
C ASP A 3 29.35 -4.16 -6.23
N PRO A 4 28.18 -4.82 -6.31
CA PRO A 4 27.48 -5.08 -7.58
C PRO A 4 27.01 -3.79 -8.28
N LEU A 5 27.04 -2.64 -7.59
CA LEU A 5 26.75 -1.33 -8.17
C LEU A 5 27.81 -0.88 -9.18
N GLN A 6 29.09 -1.25 -8.98
CA GLN A 6 30.19 -0.85 -9.88
C GLN A 6 30.29 -1.71 -11.16
N LYS A 7 29.64 -2.89 -11.19
CA LYS A 7 29.68 -3.81 -12.35
C LYS A 7 28.65 -3.51 -13.45
N LYS A 8 27.88 -2.41 -13.37
CA LYS A 8 26.82 -2.05 -14.35
C LYS A 8 25.76 -3.14 -14.59
N VAL A 9 25.61 -4.11 -13.67
CA VAL A 9 24.61 -5.19 -13.78
C VAL A 9 23.22 -4.71 -13.36
N VAL A 10 23.12 -3.57 -12.66
CA VAL A 10 21.86 -3.02 -12.14
C VAL A 10 21.60 -1.68 -12.81
N THR A 11 20.59 -1.62 -13.68
CA THR A 11 20.15 -0.38 -14.36
C THR A 11 19.14 0.40 -13.52
N ASN A 12 18.39 -0.28 -12.64
CA ASN A 12 17.39 0.32 -11.75
C ASN A 12 17.42 -0.34 -10.36
N SER A 13 17.26 0.45 -9.29
CA SER A 13 17.25 -0.02 -7.90
C SER A 13 16.19 -1.10 -7.62
N ASP A 14 15.08 -1.07 -8.36
CA ASP A 14 13.92 -1.94 -8.20
C ASP A 14 14.19 -3.41 -8.57
N GLN A 15 15.25 -3.66 -9.36
CA GLN A 15 15.63 -5.01 -9.81
C GLN A 15 16.53 -5.75 -8.81
N LEU A 16 16.99 -5.07 -7.76
CA LEU A 16 17.95 -5.63 -6.80
C LEU A 16 17.35 -6.80 -6.01
N LEU A 17 16.09 -6.68 -5.60
CA LEU A 17 15.36 -7.69 -4.83
C LEU A 17 15.18 -9.01 -5.61
N PRO A 18 14.65 -9.00 -6.84
CA PRO A 18 14.59 -10.20 -7.68
C PRO A 18 15.96 -10.81 -7.97
N LEU A 19 16.99 -9.99 -8.25
CA LEU A 19 18.34 -10.47 -8.50
C LEU A 19 18.94 -11.20 -7.29
N LEU A 20 18.75 -10.65 -6.09
CA LEU A 20 19.20 -11.28 -4.85
C LEU A 20 18.46 -12.59 -4.61
N ALA A 21 17.14 -12.63 -4.80
CA ALA A 21 16.34 -13.84 -4.64
C ALA A 21 16.79 -14.95 -5.60
N MET A 22 17.09 -14.61 -6.86
CA MET A 22 17.62 -15.54 -7.85
C MET A 22 19.04 -16.04 -7.50
N GLN A 23 19.87 -15.20 -6.88
CA GLN A 23 21.22 -15.59 -6.47
C GLN A 23 21.21 -16.53 -5.26
N THR A 24 20.36 -16.25 -4.26
CA THR A 24 20.23 -17.08 -3.06
C THR A 24 19.58 -18.43 -3.35
N SER A 25 18.69 -18.50 -4.35
CA SER A 25 17.97 -19.72 -4.73
C SER A 25 18.76 -20.66 -5.67
N LYS A 26 20.02 -20.34 -6.03
CA LYS A 26 20.86 -21.21 -6.89
C LYS A 26 21.05 -22.64 -6.35
N GLY A 27 20.90 -22.84 -5.05
CA GLY A 27 21.04 -24.16 -4.41
C GLY A 27 19.85 -25.10 -4.56
N VAL A 28 18.64 -24.59 -4.87
CA VAL A 28 17.41 -25.40 -4.91
C VAL A 28 16.62 -25.11 -6.19
N LYS A 29 16.60 -26.08 -7.11
CA LYS A 29 15.82 -25.98 -8.36
C LYS A 29 14.33 -25.82 -8.06
N GLY A 30 13.69 -24.80 -8.64
CA GLY A 30 12.26 -24.51 -8.46
C GLY A 30 11.93 -23.43 -7.42
N LEU A 31 12.85 -23.12 -6.50
CA LEU A 31 12.62 -22.10 -5.46
C LEU A 31 12.46 -20.69 -6.04
N ALA A 32 13.22 -20.36 -7.09
CA ALA A 32 13.05 -19.10 -7.82
C ALA A 32 11.66 -18.96 -8.47
N GLY A 33 11.12 -20.05 -9.01
CA GLY A 33 9.77 -20.08 -9.59
C GLY A 33 8.68 -19.90 -8.53
N LEU A 34 8.84 -20.57 -7.38
CA LEU A 34 7.96 -20.39 -6.22
C LEU A 34 7.97 -18.95 -5.71
N PHE A 35 9.13 -18.30 -5.65
CA PHE A 35 9.27 -16.90 -5.25
C PHE A 35 8.49 -15.96 -6.18
N VAL A 36 8.65 -16.12 -7.50
CA VAL A 36 7.93 -15.28 -8.48
C VAL A 36 6.41 -15.56 -8.40
N ALA A 37 5.99 -16.81 -8.27
CA ALA A 37 4.58 -17.17 -8.13
C ALA A 37 3.93 -16.58 -6.86
N GLY A 38 4.65 -16.58 -5.74
CA GLY A 38 4.19 -15.94 -4.50
C GLY A 38 4.07 -14.43 -4.64
N LEU A 39 5.06 -13.78 -5.26
CA LEU A 39 5.05 -12.34 -5.49
C LEU A 39 3.88 -11.92 -6.40
N THR A 40 3.65 -12.63 -7.50
CA THR A 40 2.53 -12.32 -8.41
C THR A 40 1.19 -12.55 -7.74
N SER A 41 1.05 -13.61 -6.93
CA SER A 41 -0.17 -13.87 -6.16
C SER A 41 -0.46 -12.77 -5.13
N ALA A 42 0.57 -12.31 -4.40
CA ALA A 42 0.43 -11.23 -3.43
C ALA A 42 -0.02 -9.92 -4.10
N SER A 43 0.64 -9.54 -5.20
CA SER A 43 0.29 -8.35 -5.98
C SER A 43 -1.11 -8.44 -6.58
N LEU A 44 -1.51 -9.62 -7.10
CA LEU A 44 -2.83 -9.80 -7.69
C LEU A 44 -3.94 -9.72 -6.64
N SER A 45 -3.73 -10.27 -5.44
CA SER A 45 -4.67 -10.17 -4.32
C SER A 45 -4.90 -8.72 -3.91
N TYR A 46 -3.82 -7.94 -3.83
CA TYR A 46 -3.88 -6.52 -3.54
C TYR A 46 -4.71 -5.74 -4.57
N VAL A 47 -4.39 -5.91 -5.86
CA VAL A 47 -5.09 -5.23 -6.96
C VAL A 47 -6.57 -5.64 -7.00
N SER A 48 -6.88 -6.91 -6.75
CA SER A 48 -8.26 -7.38 -6.69
C SER A 48 -9.07 -6.72 -5.58
N SER A 49 -8.50 -6.62 -4.37
CA SER A 49 -9.14 -5.92 -3.24
C SER A 49 -9.32 -4.43 -3.53
N ALA A 50 -8.30 -3.77 -4.09
CA ALA A 50 -8.36 -2.35 -4.43
C ALA A 50 -9.44 -2.04 -5.49
N LEU A 51 -9.50 -2.82 -6.58
CA LEU A 51 -10.50 -2.62 -7.64
C LEU A 51 -11.92 -2.92 -7.17
N SER A 52 -12.10 -3.97 -6.36
CA SER A 52 -13.42 -4.32 -5.82
C SER A 52 -13.91 -3.32 -4.77
N GLY A 53 -13.02 -2.78 -3.95
CA GLY A 53 -13.32 -1.68 -3.02
C GLY A 53 -13.68 -0.39 -3.76
N LEU A 54 -12.89 0.01 -4.76
CA LEU A 54 -13.18 1.19 -5.58
C LEU A 54 -14.51 1.06 -6.32
N ALA A 55 -14.80 -0.11 -6.90
CA ALA A 55 -16.07 -0.34 -7.57
C ALA A 55 -17.25 -0.25 -6.60
N ALA A 56 -17.10 -0.74 -5.36
CA ALA A 56 -18.13 -0.61 -4.34
C ALA A 56 -18.36 0.87 -3.97
N VAL A 57 -17.29 1.61 -3.67
CA VAL A 57 -17.40 3.04 -3.32
C VAL A 57 -18.05 3.83 -4.46
N LEU A 58 -17.61 3.67 -5.70
CA LEU A 58 -18.21 4.37 -6.85
C LEU A 58 -19.68 3.99 -7.06
N THR A 59 -20.02 2.72 -6.89
CA THR A 59 -21.40 2.26 -7.09
C THR A 59 -22.34 2.75 -5.98
N TYR A 60 -21.93 2.68 -4.73
CA TYR A 60 -22.79 3.05 -3.60
C TYR A 60 -22.79 4.56 -3.31
N GLU A 61 -21.65 5.23 -3.41
CA GLU A 61 -21.55 6.67 -3.11
C GLU A 61 -21.99 7.55 -4.28
N TYR A 62 -21.71 7.17 -5.54
CA TYR A 62 -22.09 7.98 -6.70
C TYR A 62 -23.36 7.46 -7.37
N ILE A 63 -23.36 6.20 -7.82
CA ILE A 63 -24.43 5.69 -8.69
C ILE A 63 -25.74 5.54 -7.92
N ARG A 64 -25.72 4.95 -6.71
CA ARG A 64 -26.94 4.77 -5.91
C ARG A 64 -27.55 6.09 -5.45
N LYS A 65 -26.73 7.12 -5.19
CA LYS A 65 -27.22 8.48 -4.90
C LYS A 65 -27.80 9.17 -6.15
N ALA A 66 -27.18 8.98 -7.32
CA ALA A 66 -27.65 9.57 -8.59
C ALA A 66 -28.93 8.91 -9.13
N LEU A 67 -29.07 7.59 -8.94
CA LEU A 67 -30.18 6.79 -9.47
C LEU A 67 -30.76 5.88 -8.37
N PRO A 68 -31.54 6.45 -7.42
CA PRO A 68 -32.04 5.73 -6.24
C PRO A 68 -33.10 4.65 -6.55
N LYS A 69 -33.60 4.57 -7.79
CA LYS A 69 -34.64 3.62 -8.22
C LYS A 69 -34.12 2.36 -8.92
N LEU A 70 -32.80 2.15 -8.95
CA LEU A 70 -32.21 0.97 -9.60
C LEU A 70 -32.42 -0.30 -8.77
N SER A 71 -32.77 -1.41 -9.44
CA SER A 71 -32.78 -2.74 -8.84
C SER A 71 -31.38 -3.17 -8.40
N ASP A 72 -31.27 -3.87 -7.27
CA ASP A 72 -30.00 -4.35 -6.72
C ASP A 72 -29.25 -5.29 -7.70
N GLU A 73 -29.97 -6.01 -8.57
CA GLU A 73 -29.39 -6.85 -9.62
C GLU A 73 -28.63 -6.03 -10.67
N ARG A 74 -29.20 -4.88 -11.05
CA ARG A 74 -28.58 -3.95 -12.01
C ARG A 74 -27.41 -3.21 -11.37
N LEU A 75 -27.51 -2.91 -10.07
CA LEU A 75 -26.42 -2.34 -9.30
C LEU A 75 -25.21 -3.28 -9.25
N ALA A 76 -25.44 -4.58 -9.06
CA ALA A 76 -24.40 -5.61 -9.09
C ALA A 76 -23.81 -5.84 -10.49
N GLN A 77 -24.60 -5.69 -11.56
CA GLN A 77 -24.04 -5.71 -12.92
C GLN A 77 -23.16 -4.49 -13.18
N LEU A 78 -23.58 -3.32 -12.68
CA LEU A 78 -22.84 -2.08 -12.89
C LEU A 78 -21.53 -2.06 -12.10
N SER A 79 -21.50 -2.59 -10.88
CA SER A 79 -20.25 -2.69 -10.10
C SER A 79 -19.19 -3.55 -10.81
N LYS A 80 -19.60 -4.62 -11.50
CA LYS A 80 -18.69 -5.41 -12.35
C LYS A 80 -18.10 -4.59 -13.50
N VAL A 81 -18.93 -3.80 -14.18
CA VAL A 81 -18.48 -2.91 -15.27
C VAL A 81 -17.51 -1.85 -14.76
N VAL A 82 -17.82 -1.24 -13.61
CA VAL A 82 -16.95 -0.23 -12.96
C VAL A 82 -15.61 -0.84 -12.54
N THR A 83 -15.60 -2.08 -12.06
CA THR A 83 -14.37 -2.82 -11.73
C THR A 83 -13.48 -2.99 -12.95
N VAL A 84 -14.05 -3.39 -14.09
CA VAL A 84 -13.29 -3.55 -15.34
C VAL A 84 -12.80 -2.20 -15.86
N ALA A 85 -13.64 -1.17 -15.84
CA ALA A 85 -13.28 0.18 -16.29
C ALA A 85 -12.14 0.80 -15.45
N SER A 86 -12.21 0.66 -14.12
CA SER A 86 -11.14 1.11 -13.23
C SER A 86 -9.84 0.33 -13.43
N GLY A 87 -9.90 -0.97 -13.73
CA GLY A 87 -8.74 -1.77 -14.12
C GLY A 87 -8.08 -1.26 -15.41
N ILE A 88 -8.86 -0.97 -16.45
CA ILE A 88 -8.34 -0.42 -17.72
C ILE A 88 -7.69 0.95 -17.49
N LEU A 89 -8.32 1.82 -16.71
CA LEU A 89 -7.75 3.11 -16.33
C LEU A 89 -6.43 2.94 -15.56
N GLY A 90 -6.37 2.01 -14.61
CA GLY A 90 -5.16 1.68 -13.85
C GLY A 90 -4.02 1.20 -14.75
N PHE A 91 -4.30 0.32 -15.73
CA PHE A 91 -3.32 -0.09 -16.74
C PHE A 91 -2.83 1.10 -17.58
N GLY A 92 -3.70 2.05 -17.91
CA GLY A 92 -3.32 3.28 -18.60
C GLY A 92 -2.32 4.14 -17.82
N LEU A 93 -2.47 4.21 -16.49
CA LEU A 93 -1.55 4.96 -15.63
C LEU A 93 -0.13 4.37 -15.60
N VAL A 94 0.04 3.07 -15.86
CA VAL A 94 1.36 2.42 -15.87
C VAL A 94 2.30 3.10 -16.87
N PHE A 95 1.81 3.47 -18.05
CA PHE A 95 2.59 4.18 -19.07
C PHE A 95 3.09 5.57 -18.61
N VAL A 96 2.38 6.19 -17.67
CA VAL A 96 2.80 7.47 -17.08
C VAL A 96 3.88 7.24 -16.04
N VAL A 97 3.73 6.22 -15.20
CA VAL A 97 4.69 5.85 -14.15
C VAL A 97 6.03 5.43 -14.75
N GLU A 98 6.03 4.74 -15.88
CA GLU A 98 7.26 4.37 -16.60
C GLU A 98 8.13 5.59 -16.98
N LYS A 99 7.54 6.79 -17.09
CA LYS A 99 8.29 8.02 -17.38
C LYS A 99 8.84 8.74 -16.15
N MET A 100 8.47 8.32 -14.93
CA MET A 100 8.82 9.02 -13.69
C MET A 100 10.14 8.56 -13.05
N GLY A 101 10.83 7.56 -13.63
CA GLY A 101 12.14 7.11 -13.14
C GLY A 101 12.03 6.23 -11.90
N ASN A 102 12.43 6.73 -10.72
CA ASN A 102 12.50 5.95 -9.48
C ASN A 102 11.12 5.83 -8.80
N ILE A 103 10.57 4.61 -8.74
CA ILE A 103 9.18 4.39 -8.32
C ILE A 103 9.05 4.26 -6.81
N LEU A 104 10.03 3.66 -6.12
CA LEU A 104 9.97 3.41 -4.67
C LEU A 104 9.64 4.65 -3.82
N PRO A 105 10.37 5.77 -3.91
CA PRO A 105 10.11 6.94 -3.07
C PRO A 105 8.78 7.62 -3.42
N VAL A 106 8.37 7.56 -4.69
CA VAL A 106 7.10 8.13 -5.15
C VAL A 106 5.93 7.35 -4.57
N THR A 107 5.94 6.02 -4.68
CA THR A 107 4.88 5.17 -4.13
C THR A 107 4.80 5.27 -2.60
N ALA A 108 5.94 5.27 -1.90
CA ALA A 108 5.96 5.41 -0.45
C ALA A 108 5.35 6.75 0.01
N SER A 109 5.65 7.83 -0.72
CA SER A 109 5.10 9.15 -0.43
C SER A 109 3.59 9.22 -0.69
N LEU A 110 3.11 8.58 -1.77
CA LEU A 110 1.68 8.53 -2.09
C LEU A 110 0.87 7.74 -1.05
N ILE A 111 1.37 6.57 -0.64
CA ILE A 111 0.71 5.77 0.41
C ILE A 111 0.65 6.57 1.71
N GLY A 112 1.75 7.20 2.12
CA GLY A 112 1.78 8.03 3.32
C GLY A 112 0.83 9.23 3.25
N ALA A 113 0.76 9.90 2.10
CA ALA A 113 -0.10 11.06 1.88
C ALA A 113 -1.60 10.72 1.93
N ILE A 114 -2.00 9.51 1.53
CA ILE A 114 -3.41 9.06 1.55
C ILE A 114 -3.76 8.39 2.88
N ALA A 115 -2.91 7.48 3.36
CA ALA A 115 -3.15 6.71 4.57
C ALA A 115 -3.06 7.58 5.84
N GLY A 116 -2.17 8.58 5.86
CA GLY A 116 -1.97 9.46 7.02
C GLY A 116 -3.23 10.23 7.45
N PRO A 117 -3.84 11.04 6.56
CA PRO A 117 -5.08 11.77 6.86
C PRO A 117 -6.24 10.83 7.19
N SER A 118 -6.34 9.69 6.50
CA SER A 118 -7.38 8.68 6.74
C SER A 118 -7.26 8.09 8.14
N LEU A 119 -6.05 7.65 8.54
CA LEU A 119 -5.78 7.17 9.90
C LEU A 119 -6.08 8.25 10.94
N GLY A 120 -5.70 9.50 10.66
CA GLY A 120 -5.92 10.64 11.54
C GLY A 120 -7.41 10.88 11.82
N ILE A 121 -8.26 10.86 10.79
CA ILE A 121 -9.70 11.08 10.97
C ILE A 121 -10.38 9.89 11.67
N PHE A 122 -9.99 8.66 11.34
CA PHE A 122 -10.50 7.48 12.04
C PHE A 122 -10.14 7.51 13.53
N THR A 123 -8.90 7.87 13.84
CA THR A 123 -8.43 7.99 15.23
C THR A 123 -9.15 9.10 15.98
N LEU A 124 -9.38 10.25 15.33
CA LEU A 124 -10.14 11.36 15.90
C LEU A 124 -11.58 10.92 16.25
N GLY A 125 -12.23 10.19 15.35
CA GLY A 125 -13.58 9.66 15.58
C GLY A 125 -13.68 8.62 16.70
N MET A 126 -12.62 7.82 16.91
CA MET A 126 -12.58 6.83 17.99
C MET A 126 -12.26 7.44 19.37
N LEU A 127 -11.35 8.40 19.44
CA LEU A 127 -10.89 8.96 20.72
C LEU A 127 -11.76 10.10 21.25
N PHE A 128 -12.41 10.86 20.36
CA PHE A 128 -13.16 12.07 20.73
C PHE A 128 -14.63 11.95 20.31
N PRO A 129 -15.52 11.45 21.19
CA PRO A 129 -16.95 11.36 20.89
C PRO A 129 -17.64 12.73 20.73
N TRP A 130 -16.95 13.82 21.07
CA TRP A 130 -17.40 15.22 20.89
C TRP A 130 -16.86 15.86 19.61
N ALA A 131 -16.22 15.08 18.72
CA ALA A 131 -15.70 15.60 17.46
C ALA A 131 -16.83 16.03 16.53
N ASN A 132 -16.76 17.27 16.04
CA ASN A 132 -17.76 17.83 15.14
C ASN A 132 -17.41 17.52 13.66
N ALA A 133 -18.43 17.27 12.83
CA ALA A 133 -18.25 16.96 11.41
C ALA A 133 -17.54 18.08 10.64
N MET A 134 -17.82 19.35 10.97
CA MET A 134 -17.14 20.49 10.34
C MET A 134 -15.66 20.59 10.73
N GLY A 135 -15.30 20.20 11.96
CA GLY A 135 -13.89 20.16 12.40
C GLY A 135 -13.12 19.02 11.74
N ALA A 136 -13.76 17.87 11.56
CA ALA A 136 -13.22 16.75 10.79
C ALA A 136 -12.92 17.15 9.33
N LEU A 137 -13.87 17.81 8.66
CA LEU A 137 -13.72 18.27 7.29
C LEU A 137 -12.58 19.29 7.14
N THR A 138 -12.52 20.31 8.01
CA THR A 138 -11.45 21.32 7.95
C THR A 138 -10.08 20.73 8.29
N GLY A 139 -10.01 19.74 9.19
CA GLY A 139 -8.78 19.00 9.49
C GLY A 139 -8.25 18.22 8.29
N ILE A 140 -9.12 17.50 7.58
CA ILE A 140 -8.73 16.77 6.35
C ILE A 140 -8.25 17.74 5.28
N VAL A 141 -8.95 18.85 5.05
CA VAL A 141 -8.56 19.84 4.04
C VAL A 141 -7.22 20.48 4.38
N THR A 142 -7.02 20.92 5.62
CA THR A 142 -5.76 21.57 6.03
C THR A 142 -4.57 20.61 5.94
N VAL A 143 -4.71 19.36 6.42
CA VAL A 143 -3.60 18.39 6.34
C VAL A 143 -3.30 18.00 4.88
N THR A 144 -4.31 17.90 4.01
CA THR A 144 -4.10 17.59 2.59
C THR A 144 -3.33 18.71 1.89
N VAL A 145 -3.66 19.97 2.18
CA VAL A 145 -2.94 21.13 1.63
C VAL A 145 -1.48 21.15 2.11
N LEU A 146 -1.25 20.86 3.40
CA LEU A 146 0.11 20.78 3.95
C LEU A 146 0.93 19.63 3.37
N MET A 147 0.32 18.46 3.15
CA MET A 147 1.00 17.33 2.51
C MET A 147 1.29 17.61 1.04
N MET A 148 0.38 18.29 0.34
CA MET A 148 0.61 18.69 -1.05
C MET A 148 1.73 19.73 -1.16
N SER A 149 1.80 20.72 -0.27
CA SER A 149 2.90 21.68 -0.28
C SER A 149 4.25 21.02 0.06
N TYR A 150 4.27 20.05 0.98
CA TYR A 150 5.46 19.24 1.25
C TYR A 150 5.90 18.43 0.03
N ALA A 151 4.96 17.80 -0.69
CA ALA A 151 5.26 17.03 -1.90
C ALA A 151 5.84 17.93 -3.02
N ILE A 152 5.29 19.13 -3.21
CA ILE A 152 5.82 20.11 -4.16
C ILE A 152 7.22 20.58 -3.73
N GLY A 153 7.42 20.85 -2.44
CA GLY A 153 8.73 21.19 -1.89
C GLY A 153 9.78 20.12 -2.15
N ASN A 154 9.42 18.84 -1.97
CA ASN A 154 10.30 17.72 -2.28
C ASN A 154 10.59 17.62 -3.79
N PHE A 155 9.60 17.83 -4.65
CA PHE A 155 9.80 17.80 -6.11
C PHE A 155 10.76 18.91 -6.57
N VAL A 156 10.62 20.12 -6.04
CA VAL A 156 11.49 21.26 -6.34
C VAL A 156 12.91 21.02 -5.80
N ALA A 157 13.05 20.61 -4.54
CA ALA A 157 14.34 20.32 -3.92
C ALA A 157 15.09 19.16 -4.61
N ASN A 158 14.35 18.18 -5.12
CA ASN A 158 14.91 17.07 -5.91
C ASN A 158 15.48 17.54 -7.25
N ASN A 159 14.81 18.48 -7.93
CA ASN A 159 15.32 19.05 -9.19
C ASN A 159 16.59 19.90 -8.97
N GLU A 160 16.71 20.54 -7.82
CA GLU A 160 17.87 21.35 -7.45
C GLU A 160 19.01 20.53 -6.78
N ASN A 161 18.87 19.21 -6.66
CA ASN A 161 19.81 18.31 -5.94
C ASN A 161 20.14 18.77 -4.52
N LEU A 162 19.23 19.51 -3.87
CA LEU A 162 19.39 20.04 -2.52
C LEU A 162 19.12 18.99 -1.43
N LEU A 163 18.60 17.82 -1.82
CA LEU A 163 18.32 16.72 -0.91
C LEU A 163 19.62 15.95 -0.61
N PRO A 164 20.01 15.78 0.66
CA PRO A 164 21.14 14.93 1.01
C PRO A 164 20.87 13.48 0.59
N ASP A 165 21.93 12.79 0.12
CA ASP A 165 21.87 11.42 -0.38
C ASP A 165 21.13 10.52 0.63
N GLN A 166 19.99 9.97 0.22
CA GLN A 166 19.07 9.22 1.07
C GLN A 166 19.56 7.78 1.34
N ARG A 167 20.89 7.58 1.34
CA ARG A 167 21.49 6.35 1.85
C ARG A 167 21.24 6.31 3.35
N LEU A 168 20.27 5.49 3.78
CA LEU A 168 20.09 5.20 5.18
C LEU A 168 21.43 4.71 5.75
N SER A 169 21.93 5.41 6.77
CA SER A 169 23.03 4.91 7.58
C SER A 169 22.60 3.57 8.17
N LEU A 170 23.50 2.59 8.18
CA LEU A 170 23.25 1.24 8.69
C LEU A 170 22.71 1.24 10.15
N SER A 171 22.95 2.32 10.91
CA SER A 171 22.44 2.54 12.25
C SER A 171 20.91 2.71 12.29
N TRP A 172 20.31 3.30 11.27
CA TRP A 172 18.88 3.57 11.22
C TRP A 172 18.05 2.36 10.79
N GLU A 173 18.61 1.44 10.00
CA GLU A 173 17.96 0.15 9.75
C GLU A 173 18.02 -0.81 10.94
N LEU A 174 19.08 -0.76 11.75
CA LEU A 174 19.12 -1.52 13.00
C LEU A 174 18.07 -1.01 14.00
N GLU A 175 17.86 0.31 14.09
CA GLU A 175 16.83 0.88 14.95
C GLU A 175 15.42 0.61 14.41
N LYS A 176 15.20 0.76 13.09
CA LYS A 176 13.91 0.43 12.47
C LYS A 176 13.55 -1.05 12.67
N ARG A 177 14.51 -1.96 12.57
CA ARG A 177 14.32 -3.37 12.94
C ARG A 177 14.04 -3.57 14.42
N ARG A 178 14.64 -2.79 15.33
CA ARG A 178 14.30 -2.81 16.76
C ARG A 178 12.89 -2.29 17.02
N VAL A 179 12.47 -1.19 16.37
CA VAL A 179 11.13 -0.61 16.48
C VAL A 179 10.07 -1.52 15.88
N LEU A 180 10.37 -2.22 14.78
CA LEU A 180 9.50 -3.25 14.22
C LEU A 180 9.46 -4.52 15.09
N ALA A 181 10.55 -4.86 15.77
CA ALA A 181 10.59 -5.95 16.75
C ALA A 181 9.83 -5.60 18.03
N THR A 182 9.83 -4.34 18.49
CA THR A 182 8.99 -3.87 19.61
C THR A 182 7.55 -3.60 19.17
N GLY A 183 7.29 -3.21 17.93
CA GLY A 183 5.95 -3.20 17.33
C GLY A 183 5.36 -4.61 17.18
N SER A 184 6.22 -5.62 17.00
CA SER A 184 5.85 -7.04 17.09
C SER A 184 5.54 -7.50 18.51
N ALA A 185 5.79 -6.69 19.55
CA ALA A 185 5.31 -6.98 20.90
C ALA A 185 3.79 -6.83 21.03
N VAL A 186 3.13 -6.11 20.11
CA VAL A 186 1.65 -6.13 20.00
C VAL A 186 1.16 -7.41 19.29
N ILE A 187 2.01 -8.02 18.46
CA ILE A 187 1.76 -9.30 17.78
C ILE A 187 2.03 -10.50 18.72
N HIS A 188 2.65 -10.26 19.87
CA HIS A 188 2.97 -11.28 20.88
C HIS A 188 1.82 -11.59 21.87
N PHE A 189 0.58 -11.23 21.53
CA PHE A 189 -0.62 -11.75 22.21
C PHE A 189 -1.23 -13.00 21.56
N ILE A 190 -0.52 -13.64 20.62
CA ILE A 190 -0.85 -14.99 20.18
C ILE A 190 0.16 -15.94 20.85
N PRO A 191 -0.24 -16.69 21.89
CA PRO A 191 0.66 -17.64 22.53
C PRO A 191 0.99 -18.76 21.54
N LEU A 192 2.29 -18.99 21.34
CA LEU A 192 2.82 -20.22 20.75
C LEU A 192 2.55 -21.38 21.71
N ALA A 193 1.44 -22.11 21.53
CA ALA A 193 1.31 -23.52 21.90
C ALA A 193 -0.07 -24.09 21.53
N SER A 194 -0.14 -24.85 20.43
CA SER A 194 -0.84 -26.14 20.27
C SER A 194 -1.33 -26.34 18.83
N ASN A 195 -1.14 -27.56 18.32
CA ASN A 195 -1.22 -27.95 16.92
C ASN A 195 -2.66 -28.21 16.43
N ASP A 196 -3.60 -27.29 16.62
CA ASP A 196 -4.97 -27.45 16.11
C ASP A 196 -5.33 -26.34 15.11
N TRP A 197 -5.22 -26.68 13.82
CA TRP A 197 -5.45 -25.81 12.66
C TRP A 197 -6.93 -25.68 12.24
N SER A 198 -7.88 -26.20 13.01
CA SER A 198 -9.31 -26.23 12.62
C SER A 198 -10.20 -25.22 13.35
N SER A 199 -9.65 -24.39 14.24
CA SER A 199 -10.42 -23.41 15.04
C SER A 199 -10.09 -21.94 14.72
N PHE A 200 -9.13 -21.69 13.82
CA PHE A 200 -8.66 -20.34 13.50
C PHE A 200 -9.54 -19.58 12.48
N ASP A 201 -10.53 -20.24 11.89
CA ASP A 201 -11.29 -19.71 10.75
C ASP A 201 -12.39 -18.70 11.13
N SER A 202 -12.78 -18.56 12.40
CA SER A 202 -13.98 -17.76 12.77
C SER A 202 -13.71 -16.39 13.41
N CYS A 203 -12.54 -16.13 14.01
CA CYS A 203 -12.30 -14.86 14.73
C CYS A 203 -11.18 -13.98 14.17
N ALA A 204 -10.25 -14.51 13.38
CA ALA A 204 -9.12 -13.73 12.84
C ALA A 204 -9.44 -13.05 11.49
N TRP A 205 -10.43 -13.56 10.76
CA TRP A 205 -10.79 -13.06 9.43
C TRP A 205 -11.28 -11.59 9.42
N PRO A 206 -12.07 -11.09 10.39
CA PRO A 206 -12.53 -9.69 10.37
C PRO A 206 -11.39 -8.68 10.60
N ALA A 207 -10.39 -9.04 11.43
CA ALA A 207 -9.28 -8.16 11.75
C ALA A 207 -8.23 -8.08 10.61
N LEU A 208 -8.01 -9.19 9.90
CA LEU A 208 -7.17 -9.23 8.70
C LEU A 208 -7.87 -8.60 7.49
N GLN A 209 -9.20 -8.68 7.39
CA GLN A 209 -9.96 -7.95 6.36
C GLN A 209 -9.79 -6.44 6.48
N PHE A 210 -9.78 -5.89 7.70
CA PHE A 210 -9.52 -4.45 7.90
C PHE A 210 -8.11 -4.04 7.46
N TYR A 211 -7.11 -4.90 7.66
CA TYR A 211 -5.73 -4.60 7.26
C TYR A 211 -5.51 -4.71 5.74
N PHE A 212 -6.23 -5.61 5.06
CA PHE A 212 -6.14 -5.80 3.60
C PHE A 212 -7.08 -4.90 2.77
N LEU A 213 -8.08 -4.27 3.40
CA LEU A 213 -8.97 -3.28 2.75
C LEU A 213 -8.46 -1.83 2.85
N THR A 214 -7.36 -1.58 3.57
CA THR A 214 -6.82 -0.23 3.80
C THR A 214 -5.42 -0.03 3.21
N ILE A 215 -4.94 -0.98 2.41
CA ILE A 215 -3.84 -0.78 1.47
C ILE A 215 -4.49 -0.84 0.10
#